data_AF-A0A6G3BAL9-F1
#
_entry.id   AF-A0A6G3BAL9-F1
#
_cell.length_a   1.000
_cell.length_b   1.000
_cell.length_c   1.000
_cell.angle_alpha   90.00
_cell.angle_beta   90.00
_cell.angle_gamma   90.00
#
_symmetry.space_group_name_H-M   'P 1'
#
loop_
_entity.id
_entity.type
_entity.pdbx_description
1 polymer ?
#
loop_
_entity_poly.entity_id
_entity_poly.type
_entity_poly.pdbx_seq_one_letter_code
_entity_poly.pdbx_strand_id
1 'polypeptide(L)'
;MSDGNGYVHRAGIHSESACQRNVLAALGHDIDEHVVFGLDGGFGFSYFPTRGNTPDIIVGKQVVMPLRAARLLGVAVHAHTPRSAAGLAEILGTVPAATTRVDIGLLPYWGLAGRASFGGYFVNVVRATGQGEFEVSDPARDSTVLVRADDLTAARGSRNSPPLNPNWRVYTFGSPRNSPRLDLVAPVAVRTLSREVLKPGSRSLGIPAMKVLTATAPSWATTKRGEVEDVDLQGNVITTTALARQLLHLGRQIESFGTGGGMFRPMIARFLTTLFEHCDNPGYAEAADLFEQSAEHWTGLGKALLARSACADDSELAGLVDAVVTSVRASMELEKRALAGLTAIQGRG
;
A
#
# COMPACT_ATOMS: atom_id res chain seq x y z
N MET A 1 -3.66 -18.18 -24.05
CA MET A 1 -3.89 -19.64 -23.97
C MET A 1 -3.99 -19.99 -22.51
N SER A 2 -5.21 -20.31 -22.08
CA SER A 2 -5.64 -20.48 -20.69
C SER A 2 -5.59 -21.96 -20.33
N ASP A 3 -4.47 -22.41 -19.76
CA ASP A 3 -4.33 -23.81 -19.34
C ASP A 3 -4.50 -23.91 -17.81
N GLY A 4 -5.72 -24.27 -17.40
CA GLY A 4 -5.96 -25.18 -16.28
C GLY A 4 -6.35 -24.62 -14.91
N ASN A 5 -6.05 -23.36 -14.56
CA ASN A 5 -6.11 -22.93 -13.14
C ASN A 5 -7.14 -21.84 -12.80
N GLY A 6 -7.99 -21.43 -13.75
CA GLY A 6 -9.05 -20.44 -13.53
C GLY A 6 -8.58 -19.02 -13.16
N TYR A 7 -7.28 -18.79 -13.02
CA TYR A 7 -6.70 -17.52 -12.61
C TYR A 7 -6.80 -16.48 -13.74
N VAL A 8 -7.38 -15.33 -13.43
CA VAL A 8 -7.46 -14.18 -14.35
C VAL A 8 -6.69 -13.02 -13.75
N HIS A 9 -5.69 -12.54 -14.48
CA HIS A 9 -4.97 -11.34 -14.11
C HIS A 9 -5.89 -10.13 -14.15
N ARG A 10 -5.85 -9.33 -13.10
CA ARG A 10 -6.53 -8.04 -13.02
C ARG A 10 -5.59 -7.08 -12.29
N ALA A 11 -5.33 -5.92 -12.88
CA ALA A 11 -4.56 -4.84 -12.27
C ALA A 11 -5.19 -4.38 -10.95
N GLY A 12 -4.45 -3.62 -10.16
CA GLY A 12 -4.94 -3.08 -8.89
C GLY A 12 -4.11 -1.92 -8.35
N ILE A 13 -4.61 -1.34 -7.27
CA ILE A 13 -4.08 -0.11 -6.68
C ILE A 13 -3.02 -0.42 -5.61
N HIS A 14 -3.28 -1.40 -4.76
CA HIS A 14 -2.41 -1.83 -3.67
C HIS A 14 -2.02 -3.29 -3.87
N SER A 15 -0.71 -3.52 -4.01
CA SER A 15 -0.16 -4.81 -4.43
C SER A 15 -0.63 -5.98 -3.54
N GLU A 16 -0.76 -5.79 -2.22
CA GLU A 16 -1.24 -6.84 -1.31
C GLU A 16 -2.72 -7.17 -1.52
N SER A 17 -3.61 -6.17 -1.52
CA SER A 17 -5.06 -6.41 -1.67
C SER A 17 -5.42 -6.85 -3.08
N ALA A 18 -4.75 -6.34 -4.10
CA ALA A 18 -4.93 -6.78 -5.47
C ALA A 18 -4.46 -8.23 -5.66
N CYS A 19 -3.32 -8.61 -5.06
CA CYS A 19 -2.88 -10.00 -5.08
C CYS A 19 -3.90 -10.91 -4.41
N GLN A 20 -4.33 -10.57 -3.18
CA GLN A 20 -5.37 -11.30 -2.46
C GLN A 20 -6.65 -11.42 -3.31
N ARG A 21 -7.15 -10.31 -3.88
CA ARG A 21 -8.33 -10.28 -4.74
C ARG A 21 -8.23 -11.26 -5.90
N ASN A 22 -7.12 -11.26 -6.64
CA ASN A 22 -6.97 -12.14 -7.80
C ASN A 22 -6.94 -13.62 -7.41
N VAL A 23 -6.27 -13.97 -6.30
CA VAL A 23 -6.27 -15.36 -5.81
C VAL A 23 -7.66 -15.76 -5.33
N LEU A 24 -8.36 -14.90 -4.58
CA LEU A 24 -9.72 -15.14 -4.12
C LEU A 24 -10.68 -15.34 -5.30
N ALA A 25 -10.59 -14.52 -6.35
CA ALA A 25 -11.42 -14.66 -7.56
C ALA A 25 -11.21 -16.02 -8.24
N ALA A 26 -9.96 -16.49 -8.34
CA ALA A 26 -9.64 -17.81 -8.88
C ALA A 26 -10.18 -18.97 -8.00
N LEU A 27 -10.40 -18.71 -6.71
CA LEU A 27 -11.02 -19.65 -5.76
C LEU A 27 -12.56 -19.53 -5.69
N GLY A 28 -13.18 -18.76 -6.59
CA GLY A 28 -14.64 -18.57 -6.63
C GLY A 28 -15.16 -17.46 -5.70
N HIS A 29 -14.30 -16.56 -5.25
CA HIS A 29 -14.64 -15.36 -4.47
C HIS A 29 -14.34 -14.10 -5.26
N ASP A 30 -15.26 -13.74 -6.16
CA ASP A 30 -15.17 -12.44 -6.82
C ASP A 30 -15.60 -11.34 -5.84
N ILE A 31 -14.65 -10.50 -5.47
CA ILE A 31 -14.80 -9.42 -4.49
C ILE A 31 -13.95 -8.25 -4.95
N ASP A 32 -14.40 -7.04 -4.72
CA ASP A 32 -13.63 -5.87 -5.13
C ASP A 32 -12.38 -5.64 -4.27
N GLU A 33 -11.39 -4.97 -4.85
CA GLU A 33 -10.09 -4.76 -4.19
C GLU A 33 -10.25 -3.89 -2.96
N HIS A 34 -11.05 -2.82 -3.06
CA HIS A 34 -11.31 -1.92 -1.95
C HIS A 34 -11.99 -2.64 -0.78
N VAL A 35 -12.80 -3.67 -1.04
CA VAL A 35 -13.39 -4.50 0.02
C VAL A 35 -12.33 -5.36 0.68
N VAL A 36 -11.47 -6.04 -0.09
CA VAL A 36 -10.34 -6.79 0.48
C VAL A 36 -9.45 -5.86 1.32
N PHE A 37 -9.10 -4.69 0.79
CA PHE A 37 -8.27 -3.69 1.47
C PHE A 37 -8.90 -3.19 2.79
N GLY A 38 -10.18 -2.84 2.77
CA GLY A 38 -10.93 -2.37 3.93
C GLY A 38 -11.07 -3.45 5.01
N LEU A 39 -11.38 -4.69 4.62
CA LEU A 39 -11.47 -5.82 5.55
C LEU A 39 -10.13 -6.22 6.16
N ASP A 40 -9.02 -6.06 5.42
CA ASP A 40 -7.69 -6.39 5.92
C ASP A 40 -7.24 -5.43 7.03
N GLY A 41 -7.84 -4.22 7.08
CA GLY A 41 -7.63 -3.24 8.14
C GLY A 41 -6.18 -2.78 8.23
N GLY A 42 -5.48 -2.75 7.10
CA GLY A 42 -4.10 -2.28 6.99
C GLY A 42 -3.98 -0.77 6.85
N PHE A 43 -5.03 -0.10 6.37
CA PHE A 43 -5.07 1.34 6.11
C PHE A 43 -4.70 2.18 7.34
N GLY A 44 -4.04 3.31 7.08
CA GLY A 44 -3.94 4.40 8.03
C GLY A 44 -2.89 5.42 7.60
N PHE A 45 -1.99 5.71 8.51
CA PHE A 45 -0.83 6.57 8.25
C PHE A 45 0.34 6.09 9.10
N SER A 46 1.54 6.03 8.54
CA SER A 46 2.77 5.79 9.27
C SER A 46 3.75 6.90 8.98
N TYR A 47 4.48 7.36 10.00
CA TYR A 47 5.52 8.37 9.85
C TYR A 47 6.78 7.97 10.62
N PHE A 48 7.90 7.99 9.91
CA PHE A 48 9.22 7.67 10.43
C PHE A 48 10.19 8.80 10.06
N PRO A 49 10.43 9.77 10.97
CA PRO A 49 11.43 10.80 10.74
C PRO A 49 12.82 10.16 10.68
N THR A 50 13.68 10.66 9.80
CA THR A 50 15.04 10.16 9.63
C THR A 50 16.07 11.22 10.06
N ARG A 51 17.28 10.77 10.36
CA ARG A 51 18.37 11.67 10.79
C ARG A 51 19.10 12.26 9.58
N GLY A 52 19.62 13.48 9.76
CA GLY A 52 20.38 14.18 8.73
C GLY A 52 19.53 14.50 7.50
N ASN A 53 20.16 14.45 6.33
CA ASN A 53 19.56 14.82 5.05
C ASN A 53 18.80 13.69 4.33
N THR A 54 18.71 12.50 4.93
CA THR A 54 17.84 11.44 4.41
C THR A 54 16.39 11.92 4.43
N PRO A 55 15.58 11.67 3.40
CA PRO A 55 14.17 12.01 3.44
C PRO A 55 13.41 11.21 4.50
N ASP A 56 12.51 11.86 5.22
CA ASP A 56 11.56 11.20 6.11
C ASP A 56 10.61 10.28 5.34
N ILE A 57 10.07 9.28 6.03
CA ILE A 57 9.23 8.25 5.42
C ILE A 57 7.79 8.35 5.92
N ILE A 58 6.85 8.51 4.97
CA ILE A 58 5.42 8.33 5.20
C ILE A 58 4.86 7.16 4.40
N VAL A 59 3.87 6.48 4.97
CA VAL A 59 3.18 5.35 4.31
C VAL A 59 1.68 5.42 4.61
N GLY A 60 0.81 5.21 3.61
CA GLY A 60 -0.65 5.20 3.78
C GLY A 60 -1.20 3.97 4.53
N LYS A 61 -0.34 3.23 5.21
CA LYS A 61 -0.60 1.92 5.77
C LYS A 61 0.16 1.72 7.07
N GLN A 62 -0.38 0.90 7.98
CA GLN A 62 0.18 0.65 9.31
C GLN A 62 0.76 -0.77 9.47
N VAL A 63 0.39 -1.72 8.61
CA VAL A 63 0.80 -3.13 8.73
C VAL A 63 0.93 -3.81 7.36
N VAL A 64 1.91 -4.70 7.22
CA VAL A 64 2.14 -5.51 6.02
C VAL A 64 1.46 -6.86 6.15
N MET A 65 0.64 -7.22 5.15
CA MET A 65 -0.03 -8.51 5.02
C MET A 65 -0.73 -8.98 6.32
N PRO A 66 -1.69 -8.20 6.88
CA PRO A 66 -2.36 -8.57 8.13
C PRO A 66 -3.29 -9.79 8.00
N LEU A 67 -3.73 -10.15 6.80
CA LEU A 67 -4.56 -11.34 6.49
C LEU A 67 -5.90 -11.39 7.27
N ARG A 68 -6.38 -10.25 7.76
CA ARG A 68 -7.67 -10.13 8.43
C ARG A 68 -8.81 -10.30 7.45
N ALA A 69 -8.65 -9.85 6.20
CA ALA A 69 -9.66 -10.06 5.15
C ALA A 69 -9.90 -11.57 4.95
N ALA A 70 -8.85 -12.34 4.69
CA ALA A 70 -8.96 -13.80 4.54
C ALA A 70 -9.59 -14.46 5.77
N ARG A 71 -9.19 -14.06 6.99
CA ARG A 71 -9.80 -14.57 8.23
C ARG A 71 -11.30 -14.25 8.34
N LEU A 72 -11.71 -13.01 8.04
CA LEU A 72 -13.11 -12.58 8.10
C LEU A 72 -13.96 -13.29 7.03
N LEU A 73 -13.37 -13.61 5.88
CA LEU A 73 -14.00 -14.35 4.79
C LEU A 73 -13.98 -15.88 5.01
N GLY A 74 -13.38 -16.36 6.11
CA GLY A 74 -13.29 -17.80 6.38
C GLY A 74 -12.31 -18.55 5.47
N VAL A 75 -11.35 -17.84 4.87
CA VAL A 75 -10.32 -18.38 3.98
C VAL A 75 -9.09 -18.73 4.79
N ALA A 76 -8.68 -20.00 4.74
CA ALA A 76 -7.43 -20.45 5.35
C ALA A 76 -6.24 -19.88 4.57
N VAL A 77 -5.21 -19.40 5.27
CA VAL A 77 -3.98 -18.91 4.65
C VAL A 77 -2.79 -19.66 5.22
N HIS A 78 -1.97 -20.21 4.34
CA HIS A 78 -0.72 -20.89 4.72
C HIS A 78 0.48 -20.11 4.21
N ALA A 79 1.43 -19.84 5.10
CA ALA A 79 2.68 -19.19 4.78
C ALA A 79 3.80 -20.22 4.61
N HIS A 80 4.59 -20.06 3.55
CA HIS A 80 5.68 -20.93 3.14
C HIS A 80 6.94 -20.10 2.89
N THR A 81 8.11 -20.75 2.90
CA THR A 81 9.39 -20.12 2.56
C THR A 81 10.23 -20.97 1.60
N PRO A 82 9.73 -21.30 0.39
CA PRO A 82 10.51 -22.08 -0.56
C PRO A 82 11.66 -21.23 -1.08
N ARG A 83 12.89 -21.65 -0.77
CA ARG A 83 14.12 -20.91 -1.14
C ARG A 83 14.61 -21.18 -2.56
N SER A 84 14.00 -22.14 -3.25
CA SER A 84 14.35 -22.52 -4.63
C SER A 84 13.16 -22.32 -5.57
N ALA A 85 13.46 -22.21 -6.87
CA ALA A 85 12.46 -22.21 -7.92
C ALA A 85 11.64 -23.52 -7.92
N ALA A 86 12.30 -24.67 -7.74
CA ALA A 86 11.63 -25.97 -7.66
C ALA A 86 10.61 -26.04 -6.51
N GLY A 87 10.98 -25.54 -5.32
CA GLY A 87 10.06 -25.52 -4.17
C GLY A 87 8.89 -24.56 -4.38
N LEU A 88 9.07 -23.46 -5.11
CA LEU A 88 7.95 -22.59 -5.50
C LEU A 88 7.03 -23.30 -6.52
N ALA A 89 7.61 -23.98 -7.52
CA ALA A 89 6.84 -24.73 -8.52
C ALA A 89 6.01 -25.86 -7.89
N GLU A 90 6.55 -26.56 -6.88
CA GLU A 90 5.83 -27.58 -6.11
C GLU A 90 4.58 -27.00 -5.44
N ILE A 91 4.70 -25.85 -4.78
CA ILE A 91 3.56 -25.16 -4.16
C ILE A 91 2.52 -24.79 -5.23
N LEU A 92 2.95 -24.22 -6.36
CA LEU A 92 2.06 -23.82 -7.45
C LEU A 92 1.28 -24.99 -8.05
N GLY A 93 1.77 -26.22 -7.94
CA GLY A 93 1.03 -27.43 -8.34
C GLY A 93 -0.22 -27.70 -7.52
N THR A 94 -0.46 -26.97 -6.42
CA THR A 94 -1.57 -27.21 -5.48
C THR A 94 -2.55 -26.04 -5.36
N VAL A 95 -2.30 -24.91 -6.01
CA VAL A 95 -3.07 -23.66 -5.84
C VAL A 95 -3.24 -22.87 -7.15
N PRO A 96 -4.26 -22.00 -7.25
CA PRO A 96 -4.45 -21.10 -8.41
C PRO A 96 -3.28 -20.16 -8.69
N ALA A 97 -2.71 -19.63 -7.63
CA ALA A 97 -1.52 -18.80 -7.65
C ALA A 97 -0.97 -18.72 -6.22
N ALA A 98 0.31 -18.36 -6.11
CA ALA A 98 0.98 -18.13 -4.85
C ALA A 98 1.34 -16.63 -4.72
N THR A 99 0.83 -15.96 -3.70
CA THR A 99 1.18 -14.56 -3.42
C THR A 99 2.56 -14.51 -2.77
N THR A 100 3.53 -13.86 -3.39
CA THR A 100 4.90 -13.77 -2.89
C THR A 100 5.31 -12.33 -2.67
N ARG A 101 6.11 -12.12 -1.62
CA ARG A 101 6.79 -10.85 -1.41
C ARG A 101 8.03 -10.77 -2.28
N VAL A 102 8.33 -9.61 -2.85
CA VAL A 102 9.47 -9.37 -3.74
C VAL A 102 10.08 -8.01 -3.48
N ASP A 103 11.36 -7.88 -3.83
CA ASP A 103 12.03 -6.59 -4.01
C ASP A 103 11.79 -6.08 -5.42
N ILE A 104 11.01 -5.00 -5.54
CA ILE A 104 10.66 -4.41 -6.84
C ILE A 104 11.91 -3.96 -7.61
N GLY A 105 12.98 -3.56 -6.91
CA GLY A 105 14.22 -3.10 -7.51
C GLY A 105 14.95 -4.18 -8.31
N LEU A 106 14.66 -5.46 -8.04
CA LEU A 106 15.27 -6.62 -8.68
C LEU A 106 14.39 -7.28 -9.75
N LEU A 107 13.17 -6.79 -9.96
CA LEU A 107 12.29 -7.29 -11.01
C LEU A 107 12.69 -6.67 -12.37
N PRO A 108 13.09 -7.47 -13.38
CA PRO A 108 13.71 -6.95 -14.61
C PRO A 108 12.85 -5.93 -15.35
N TYR A 109 11.54 -6.18 -15.41
CA TYR A 109 10.58 -5.35 -16.15
C TYR A 109 10.29 -3.98 -15.51
N TRP A 110 10.79 -3.73 -14.29
CA TRP A 110 10.77 -2.40 -13.68
C TRP A 110 11.98 -1.54 -14.07
N GLY A 111 13.04 -2.13 -14.63
CA GLY A 111 14.21 -1.39 -15.13
C GLY A 111 15.07 -0.70 -14.05
N LEU A 112 14.82 -0.98 -12.76
CA LEU A 112 15.48 -0.30 -11.64
C LEU A 112 16.91 -0.79 -11.36
N ALA A 113 17.27 -1.98 -11.87
CA ALA A 113 18.61 -2.58 -11.74
C ALA A 113 19.18 -2.52 -10.30
N GLY A 114 18.33 -2.72 -9.29
CA GLY A 114 18.69 -2.74 -7.87
C GLY A 114 18.80 -1.37 -7.17
N ARG A 115 18.72 -0.24 -7.89
CA ARG A 115 18.99 1.11 -7.34
C ARG A 115 17.92 1.65 -6.39
N ALA A 116 16.66 1.21 -6.54
CA ALA A 116 15.53 1.60 -5.70
C ALA A 116 14.87 0.36 -5.08
N SER A 117 15.64 -0.34 -4.24
CA SER A 117 15.19 -1.57 -3.60
C SER A 117 14.00 -1.29 -2.66
N PHE A 118 12.91 -2.05 -2.84
CA PHE A 118 11.76 -2.06 -1.95
C PHE A 118 11.18 -3.47 -1.85
N GLY A 119 11.59 -4.18 -0.80
CA GLY A 119 11.16 -5.53 -0.44
C GLY A 119 9.72 -5.64 0.04
N GLY A 120 8.99 -4.53 0.15
CA GLY A 120 7.61 -4.50 0.62
C GLY A 120 6.55 -4.82 -0.43
N TYR A 121 6.94 -5.19 -1.65
CA TYR A 121 6.04 -5.35 -2.78
C TYR A 121 5.54 -6.79 -2.92
N PHE A 122 4.33 -6.97 -3.45
CA PHE A 122 3.69 -8.27 -3.61
C PHE A 122 3.27 -8.52 -5.06
N VAL A 123 3.49 -9.74 -5.51
CA VAL A 123 3.01 -10.24 -6.80
C VAL A 123 2.43 -11.63 -6.62
N ASN A 124 1.57 -12.04 -7.53
CA ASN A 124 1.11 -13.43 -7.60
C ASN A 124 1.97 -14.17 -8.62
N VAL A 125 2.50 -15.33 -8.24
CA VAL A 125 3.09 -16.27 -9.19
C VAL A 125 1.99 -17.25 -9.59
N VAL A 126 1.71 -17.36 -10.89
CA VAL A 126 0.58 -18.15 -11.41
C VAL A 126 1.01 -19.58 -11.68
N ARG A 127 2.12 -19.76 -12.40
CA ARG A 127 2.67 -21.08 -12.75
C ARG A 127 4.15 -21.00 -13.11
N ALA A 128 4.83 -22.14 -13.01
CA ALA A 128 6.09 -22.35 -13.73
C ALA A 128 5.79 -22.69 -15.19
N THR A 129 6.57 -22.16 -16.14
CA THR A 129 6.37 -22.42 -17.57
C THR A 129 6.96 -23.75 -18.04
N GLY A 130 7.81 -24.37 -17.21
CA GLY A 130 8.64 -25.53 -17.60
C GLY A 130 9.92 -25.14 -18.37
N GLN A 131 10.10 -23.86 -18.72
CA GLN A 131 11.24 -23.35 -19.50
C GLN A 131 12.21 -22.51 -18.66
N GLY A 132 12.23 -22.72 -17.34
CA GLY A 132 13.06 -21.92 -16.41
C GLY A 132 12.49 -20.52 -16.12
N GLU A 133 11.21 -20.31 -16.35
CA GLU A 133 10.51 -19.05 -16.12
C GLU A 133 9.23 -19.28 -15.31
N PHE A 134 8.75 -18.20 -14.70
CA PHE A 134 7.47 -18.14 -14.03
C PHE A 134 6.57 -17.10 -14.70
N GLU A 135 5.29 -17.43 -14.82
CA GLU A 135 4.27 -16.45 -15.14
C GLU A 135 3.89 -15.70 -13.86
N VAL A 136 4.11 -14.39 -13.86
CA VAL A 136 3.90 -13.50 -12.72
C VAL A 136 2.80 -12.50 -13.04
N SER A 137 1.80 -12.42 -12.16
CA SER A 137 0.77 -11.40 -12.14
C SER A 137 1.18 -10.29 -11.17
N ASP A 138 1.71 -9.20 -11.71
CA ASP A 138 2.01 -7.97 -10.97
C ASP A 138 0.80 -7.00 -11.05
N PRO A 139 0.18 -6.60 -9.93
CA PRO A 139 -0.95 -5.66 -9.93
C PRO A 139 -0.73 -4.32 -10.66
N ALA A 140 0.52 -3.90 -10.87
CA ALA A 140 0.86 -2.67 -11.59
C ALA A 140 1.00 -2.86 -13.12
N ARG A 141 0.65 -4.05 -13.65
CA ARG A 141 0.69 -4.37 -15.08
C ARG A 141 -0.72 -4.66 -15.60
N ASP A 142 -0.90 -4.55 -16.91
CA ASP A 142 -2.17 -4.85 -17.58
C ASP A 142 -2.34 -6.35 -17.88
N SER A 143 -1.23 -7.09 -17.91
CA SER A 143 -1.18 -8.52 -18.15
C SER A 143 -0.13 -9.21 -17.29
N THR A 144 -0.17 -10.54 -17.24
CA THR A 144 0.94 -11.32 -16.70
C THR A 144 2.23 -11.07 -17.49
N VAL A 145 3.35 -11.25 -16.80
CA VAL A 145 4.70 -11.12 -17.35
C VAL A 145 5.49 -12.40 -17.07
N LEU A 146 6.38 -12.77 -17.98
CA LEU A 146 7.32 -13.86 -17.77
C LEU A 146 8.56 -13.35 -17.05
N VAL A 147 8.98 -14.06 -16.01
CA VAL A 147 10.16 -13.72 -15.21
C VAL A 147 11.04 -14.95 -15.09
N ARG A 148 12.35 -14.80 -15.36
CA ARG A 148 13.31 -15.89 -15.21
C ARG A 148 13.34 -16.37 -13.75
N ALA A 149 13.52 -17.67 -13.56
CA ALA A 149 13.55 -18.28 -12.24
C ALA A 149 14.61 -17.66 -11.31
N ASP A 150 15.79 -17.31 -11.85
CA ASP A 150 16.88 -16.71 -11.10
C ASP A 150 16.54 -15.29 -10.65
N ASP A 151 15.97 -14.47 -11.53
CA ASP A 151 15.54 -13.10 -11.22
C ASP A 151 14.44 -13.09 -10.15
N LEU A 152 13.42 -13.94 -10.29
CA LEU A 152 12.36 -14.06 -9.30
C LEU A 152 12.90 -14.57 -7.95
N THR A 153 13.86 -15.51 -7.97
CA THR A 153 14.50 -16.02 -6.75
C THR A 153 15.33 -14.92 -6.06
N ALA A 154 16.07 -14.12 -6.82
CA ALA A 154 16.82 -12.98 -6.32
C ALA A 154 15.89 -11.92 -5.71
N ALA A 155 14.83 -11.54 -6.41
CA ALA A 155 13.83 -10.59 -5.92
C ALA A 155 13.15 -11.08 -4.63
N ARG A 156 12.79 -12.37 -4.54
CA ARG A 156 12.22 -12.99 -3.33
C ARG A 156 13.24 -13.17 -2.20
N GLY A 157 14.53 -13.22 -2.54
CA GLY A 157 15.64 -13.43 -1.60
C GLY A 157 16.34 -12.17 -1.12
N SER A 158 16.01 -11.00 -1.67
CA SER A 158 16.70 -9.74 -1.40
C SER A 158 16.89 -9.44 0.09
N ARG A 159 18.02 -8.79 0.39
CA ARG A 159 18.36 -8.26 1.72
C ARG A 159 18.57 -6.75 1.71
N ASN A 160 18.27 -6.09 0.60
CA ASN A 160 18.58 -4.68 0.37
C ASN A 160 17.51 -3.73 0.94
N SER A 161 16.46 -4.26 1.56
CA SER A 161 15.30 -3.48 2.01
C SER A 161 14.92 -3.72 3.48
N PRO A 162 15.85 -3.69 4.46
CA PRO A 162 15.49 -3.86 5.86
C PRO A 162 14.58 -2.70 6.34
N PRO A 163 13.59 -2.95 7.23
CA PRO A 163 13.20 -4.25 7.80
C PRO A 163 12.21 -5.05 6.93
N LEU A 164 11.90 -4.56 5.73
CA LEU A 164 10.88 -5.08 4.82
C LEU A 164 11.42 -6.14 3.85
N ASN A 165 12.48 -6.86 4.20
CA ASN A 165 13.06 -7.89 3.31
C ASN A 165 12.00 -8.95 2.93
N PRO A 166 11.98 -9.42 1.67
CA PRO A 166 10.97 -10.38 1.22
C PRO A 166 11.07 -11.77 1.89
N ASN A 167 12.29 -12.19 2.24
CA ASN A 167 12.57 -13.41 3.01
C ASN A 167 11.95 -14.69 2.44
N TRP A 168 11.83 -14.79 1.11
CA TRP A 168 11.22 -15.91 0.36
C TRP A 168 9.77 -16.22 0.76
N ARG A 169 9.09 -15.32 1.48
CA ARG A 169 7.73 -15.54 1.97
C ARG A 169 6.74 -15.70 0.83
N VAL A 170 5.98 -16.78 0.89
CA VAL A 170 4.90 -17.13 -0.02
C VAL A 170 3.65 -17.40 0.80
N TYR A 171 2.50 -16.93 0.31
CA TYR A 171 1.20 -17.14 0.90
C TYR A 171 0.32 -17.88 -0.10
N THR A 172 -0.38 -18.88 0.42
CA THR A 172 -1.37 -19.67 -0.33
C THR A 172 -2.71 -19.58 0.39
N PHE A 173 -3.79 -19.56 -0.39
CA PHE A 173 -5.15 -19.37 0.10
C PHE A 173 -5.95 -20.63 -0.17
N GLY A 174 -6.65 -21.12 0.85
CA GLY A 174 -7.51 -22.29 0.75
C GLY A 174 -8.87 -21.96 0.13
N SER A 175 -9.55 -22.99 -0.38
CA SER A 175 -10.89 -22.81 -0.93
C SER A 175 -11.87 -22.32 0.13
N PRO A 176 -12.72 -21.35 -0.21
CA PRO A 176 -13.72 -20.88 0.72
C PRO A 176 -14.83 -21.88 0.94
N ARG A 177 -15.47 -21.80 2.12
CA ARG A 177 -16.62 -22.65 2.46
C ARG A 177 -17.96 -21.98 2.22
N ASN A 178 -18.02 -20.65 2.26
CA ASN A 178 -19.23 -19.85 2.15
C ASN A 178 -18.92 -18.52 1.45
N SER A 179 -19.93 -17.89 0.84
CA SER A 179 -19.78 -16.54 0.30
C SER A 179 -19.53 -15.50 1.42
N PRO A 180 -18.76 -14.43 1.14
CA PRO A 180 -18.58 -13.30 2.04
C PRO A 180 -19.91 -12.72 2.51
N ARG A 181 -20.07 -12.60 3.83
CA ARG A 181 -21.23 -11.95 4.47
C ARG A 181 -20.81 -10.57 4.95
N LEU A 182 -20.80 -9.60 4.03
CA LEU A 182 -20.31 -8.23 4.30
C LEU A 182 -21.06 -7.57 5.45
N ASP A 183 -22.37 -7.77 5.54
CA ASP A 183 -23.24 -7.37 6.65
C ASP A 183 -22.69 -7.80 8.03
N LEU A 184 -22.16 -9.01 8.12
CA LEU A 184 -21.64 -9.57 9.38
C LEU A 184 -20.20 -9.13 9.67
N VAL A 185 -19.35 -8.99 8.65
CA VAL A 185 -17.92 -8.70 8.84
C VAL A 185 -17.60 -7.21 8.87
N ALA A 186 -18.43 -6.37 8.24
CA ALA A 186 -18.22 -4.93 8.14
C ALA A 186 -18.12 -4.24 9.51
N PRO A 187 -18.99 -4.53 10.52
CA PRO A 187 -18.85 -3.93 11.84
C PRO A 187 -17.50 -4.25 12.50
N VAL A 188 -16.95 -5.46 12.28
CA VAL A 188 -15.64 -5.86 12.83
C VAL A 188 -14.52 -5.09 12.14
N ALA A 189 -14.57 -5.00 10.80
CA ALA A 189 -13.56 -4.29 10.01
C ALA A 189 -13.55 -2.79 10.34
N VAL A 190 -14.71 -2.15 10.40
CA VAL A 190 -14.83 -0.70 10.69
C VAL A 190 -14.44 -0.37 12.13
N ARG A 191 -14.78 -1.22 13.12
CA ARG A 191 -14.28 -1.07 14.51
C ARG A 191 -12.76 -1.10 14.53
N THR A 192 -12.18 -2.05 13.80
CA THR A 192 -10.73 -2.21 13.70
C THR A 192 -10.10 -0.98 13.06
N LEU A 193 -10.60 -0.55 11.89
CA LEU A 193 -10.17 0.66 11.19
C LEU A 193 -10.19 1.89 12.12
N SER A 194 -11.32 2.13 12.79
CA SER A 194 -11.48 3.27 13.69
C SER A 194 -10.49 3.23 14.85
N ARG A 195 -10.32 2.07 15.49
CA ARG A 195 -9.36 1.92 16.59
C ARG A 195 -7.92 2.12 16.14
N GLU A 196 -7.49 1.42 15.10
CA GLU A 196 -6.09 1.43 14.64
C GLU A 196 -5.66 2.80 14.11
N VAL A 197 -6.57 3.55 13.48
CA VAL A 197 -6.24 4.89 12.95
C VAL A 197 -6.33 5.96 14.05
N LEU A 198 -7.37 5.95 14.90
CA LEU A 198 -7.54 6.97 15.95
C LEU A 198 -6.56 6.80 17.12
N LYS A 199 -6.37 5.56 17.58
CA LYS A 199 -5.62 5.23 18.80
C LYS A 199 -4.72 3.99 18.60
N PRO A 200 -3.75 4.03 17.67
CA PRO A 200 -2.80 2.94 17.47
C PRO A 200 -1.90 2.72 18.68
N GLY A 201 -1.27 1.54 18.75
CA GLY A 201 -0.31 1.20 19.79
C GLY A 201 1.04 1.93 19.72
N SER A 202 1.27 2.78 18.70
CA SER A 202 2.51 3.55 18.52
C SER A 202 2.21 4.97 18.04
N ARG A 203 3.04 5.93 18.46
CA ARG A 203 2.97 7.33 18.00
C ARG A 203 3.40 7.52 16.54
N SER A 204 4.11 6.54 15.98
CA SER A 204 4.50 6.52 14.56
C SER A 204 3.41 6.02 13.63
N LEU A 205 2.20 5.80 14.15
CA LEU A 205 1.06 5.29 13.40
C LEU A 205 -0.19 6.18 13.56
N GLY A 206 -1.12 6.09 12.61
CA GLY A 206 -2.45 6.71 12.60
C GLY A 206 -2.45 8.24 12.74
N ILE A 207 -3.53 8.76 13.34
CA ILE A 207 -3.68 10.18 13.69
C ILE A 207 -2.52 10.69 14.56
N PRO A 208 -1.98 9.95 15.56
CA PRO A 208 -0.77 10.36 16.26
C PRO A 208 0.41 10.65 15.34
N ALA A 209 0.67 9.82 14.32
CA ALA A 209 1.76 10.07 13.37
C ALA A 209 1.55 11.30 12.52
N MET A 210 0.31 11.58 12.08
CA MET A 210 -0.01 12.82 11.38
C MET A 210 0.31 14.05 12.24
N LYS A 211 0.02 13.99 13.55
CA LYS A 211 0.42 15.04 14.49
C LYS A 211 1.93 15.20 14.57
N VAL A 212 2.68 14.10 14.68
CA VAL A 212 4.15 14.13 14.70
C VAL A 212 4.68 14.76 13.42
N LEU A 213 4.19 14.36 12.24
CA LEU A 213 4.56 14.98 10.96
C LEU A 213 4.32 16.50 10.97
N THR A 214 3.15 16.97 11.40
CA THR A 214 2.85 18.41 11.44
C THR A 214 3.72 19.19 12.41
N ALA A 215 4.25 18.53 13.44
CA ALA A 215 5.19 19.13 14.39
C ALA A 215 6.64 19.10 13.88
N THR A 216 7.01 18.09 13.10
CA THR A 216 8.36 17.92 12.56
C THR A 216 8.58 18.75 11.29
N ALA A 217 7.60 18.83 10.39
CA ALA A 217 7.74 19.47 9.09
C ALA A 217 8.32 20.90 9.13
N PRO A 218 7.90 21.80 10.05
CA PRO A 218 8.49 23.14 10.15
C PRO A 218 10.00 23.17 10.41
N SER A 219 10.54 22.12 11.05
CA SER A 219 11.98 22.03 11.34
C SER A 219 12.81 21.64 10.11
N TRP A 220 12.21 21.17 9.02
CA TRP A 220 12.96 20.75 7.83
C TRP A 220 13.76 21.88 7.21
N ALA A 221 13.24 23.11 7.22
CA ALA A 221 13.95 24.30 6.74
C ALA A 221 15.29 24.54 7.45
N THR A 222 15.43 24.08 8.69
CA THR A 222 16.66 24.24 9.48
C THR A 222 17.45 22.95 9.66
N THR A 223 16.89 21.79 9.34
CA THR A 223 17.51 20.48 9.56
C THR A 223 17.95 19.77 8.28
N LYS A 224 17.31 20.06 7.13
CA LYS A 224 17.67 19.53 5.81
C LYS A 224 18.48 20.60 5.06
N ARG A 225 19.82 20.48 5.04
CA ARG A 225 20.72 21.53 4.55
C ARG A 225 21.73 21.03 3.53
N GLY A 226 22.18 21.94 2.67
CA GLY A 226 23.21 21.69 1.66
C GLY A 226 22.69 20.92 0.45
N GLU A 227 23.62 20.61 -0.44
CA GLU A 227 23.35 19.84 -1.65
C GLU A 227 23.44 18.34 -1.38
N VAL A 228 22.58 17.58 -2.05
CA VAL A 228 22.51 16.12 -1.99
C VAL A 228 22.23 15.55 -3.36
N GLU A 229 22.67 14.31 -3.58
CA GLU A 229 22.25 13.52 -4.74
C GLU A 229 20.82 13.00 -4.54
N ASP A 230 20.04 12.99 -5.61
CA ASP A 230 18.77 12.30 -5.72
C ASP A 230 18.66 11.64 -7.10
N VAL A 231 17.56 10.94 -7.35
CA VAL A 231 17.25 10.34 -8.64
C VAL A 231 15.98 10.98 -9.19
N ASP A 232 15.97 11.44 -10.43
CA ASP A 232 14.78 11.99 -11.08
C ASP A 232 13.74 10.89 -11.42
N LEU A 233 12.61 11.26 -12.01
CA LEU A 233 11.57 10.29 -12.38
C LEU A 233 12.01 9.33 -13.51
N GLN A 234 13.08 9.67 -14.24
CA GLN A 234 13.64 8.90 -15.34
C GLN A 234 14.79 7.98 -14.87
N GLY A 235 15.17 8.02 -13.60
CA GLY A 235 16.25 7.20 -13.06
C GLY A 235 17.64 7.85 -13.18
N ASN A 236 17.74 9.11 -13.60
CA ASN A 236 19.02 9.82 -13.70
C ASN A 236 19.41 10.41 -12.35
N VAL A 237 20.70 10.38 -12.03
CA VAL A 237 21.24 11.04 -10.84
C VAL A 237 21.21 12.56 -11.06
N ILE A 238 20.64 13.29 -10.10
CA ILE A 238 20.55 14.74 -10.07
C ILE A 238 21.09 15.28 -8.75
N THR A 239 21.54 16.54 -8.74
CA THR A 239 21.89 17.27 -7.51
C THR A 239 20.78 18.26 -7.17
N THR A 240 20.36 18.29 -5.91
CA THR A 240 19.32 19.21 -5.42
C THR A 240 19.58 19.60 -3.96
N THR A 241 18.85 20.56 -3.41
CA THR A 241 18.95 20.89 -1.99
C THR A 241 18.28 19.79 -1.14
N ALA A 242 18.80 19.56 0.07
CA ALA A 242 18.24 18.55 0.96
C ALA A 242 16.75 18.81 1.31
N LEU A 243 16.34 20.08 1.39
CA LEU A 243 14.94 20.45 1.62
C LEU A 243 14.06 20.14 0.41
N ALA A 244 14.50 20.51 -0.80
CA ALA A 244 13.82 20.16 -2.04
C ALA A 244 13.66 18.64 -2.17
N ARG A 245 14.71 17.88 -1.88
CA ARG A 245 14.66 16.41 -1.86
C ARG A 245 13.65 15.87 -0.85
N GLN A 246 13.62 16.40 0.37
CA GLN A 246 12.66 15.99 1.40
C GLN A 246 11.21 16.18 0.92
N LEU A 247 10.90 17.33 0.32
CA LEU A 247 9.56 17.66 -0.16
C LEU A 247 9.18 16.86 -1.40
N LEU A 248 10.11 16.69 -2.35
CA LEU A 248 9.91 15.86 -3.53
C LEU A 248 9.65 14.40 -3.14
N HIS A 249 10.42 13.86 -2.20
CA HIS A 249 10.25 12.50 -1.72
C HIS A 249 8.92 12.31 -1.00
N LEU A 250 8.46 13.31 -0.23
CA LEU A 250 7.14 13.31 0.37
C LEU A 250 6.03 13.26 -0.70
N GLY A 251 6.14 14.06 -1.77
CA GLY A 251 5.22 14.02 -2.90
C GLY A 251 5.19 12.65 -3.60
N ARG A 252 6.37 12.06 -3.84
CA ARG A 252 6.50 10.70 -4.41
C ARG A 252 5.88 9.63 -3.53
N GLN A 253 6.03 9.73 -2.20
CA GLN A 253 5.39 8.81 -1.27
C GLN A 253 3.87 8.94 -1.25
N ILE A 254 3.32 10.13 -1.47
CA ILE A 254 1.88 10.36 -1.55
C ILE A 254 1.27 9.79 -2.84
N GLU A 255 1.94 9.98 -3.98
CA GLU A 255 1.34 9.72 -5.30
C GLU A 255 1.91 8.50 -6.05
N SER A 256 3.20 8.20 -5.90
CA SER A 256 3.92 7.32 -6.83
C SER A 256 4.44 6.02 -6.21
N PHE A 257 4.80 5.99 -4.92
CA PHE A 257 5.44 4.83 -4.30
C PHE A 257 4.45 3.77 -3.79
N GLY A 258 3.50 3.38 -4.65
CA GLY A 258 2.59 2.27 -4.37
C GLY A 258 1.57 2.56 -3.26
N THR A 259 1.20 3.82 -3.08
CA THR A 259 0.17 4.30 -2.14
C THR A 259 -1.18 4.59 -2.81
N GLY A 260 -1.28 4.30 -4.12
CA GLY A 260 -2.51 4.46 -4.90
C GLY A 260 -2.94 5.90 -5.18
N GLY A 261 -2.03 6.87 -5.01
CA GLY A 261 -2.41 8.28 -4.87
C GLY A 261 -3.07 8.54 -3.52
N GLY A 262 -3.18 9.79 -3.07
CA GLY A 262 -4.02 10.18 -1.93
C GLY A 262 -3.85 9.30 -0.67
N MET A 263 -2.71 8.63 -0.50
CA MET A 263 -2.39 7.70 0.58
C MET A 263 -3.49 6.65 0.89
N PHE A 264 -4.05 6.01 -0.14
CA PHE A 264 -5.13 5.00 -0.05
C PHE A 264 -6.49 5.47 0.50
N ARG A 265 -6.68 6.76 0.79
CA ARG A 265 -8.00 7.28 1.19
C ARG A 265 -9.10 7.00 0.15
N PRO A 266 -8.85 7.09 -1.18
CA PRO A 266 -9.86 6.71 -2.17
C PRO A 266 -10.34 5.25 -2.05
N MET A 267 -9.44 4.32 -1.68
CA MET A 267 -9.84 2.93 -1.46
C MET A 267 -10.72 2.77 -0.22
N ILE A 268 -10.45 3.51 0.85
CA ILE A 268 -11.33 3.50 2.04
C ILE A 268 -12.68 4.14 1.74
N ALA A 269 -12.72 5.23 0.97
CA ALA A 269 -13.98 5.81 0.52
C ALA A 269 -14.81 4.79 -0.26
N ARG A 270 -14.25 4.16 -1.30
CA ARG A 270 -14.92 3.11 -2.09
C ARG A 270 -15.40 1.93 -1.23
N PHE A 271 -14.58 1.52 -0.25
CA PHE A 271 -14.98 0.50 0.72
C PHE A 271 -16.21 0.91 1.52
N LEU A 272 -16.20 2.10 2.10
CA LEU A 272 -17.32 2.61 2.89
C LEU A 272 -18.58 2.80 2.04
N THR A 273 -18.45 3.25 0.79
CA THR A 273 -19.57 3.29 -0.18
C THR A 273 -20.15 1.90 -0.42
N THR A 274 -19.30 0.89 -0.63
CA THR A 274 -19.77 -0.50 -0.77
C THR A 274 -20.47 -0.99 0.49
N LEU A 275 -19.98 -0.62 1.69
CA LEU A 275 -20.66 -0.96 2.93
C LEU A 275 -22.03 -0.29 3.06
N PHE A 276 -22.16 0.97 2.62
CA PHE A 276 -23.45 1.65 2.56
C PHE A 276 -24.43 0.90 1.67
N GLU A 277 -24.03 0.55 0.44
CA GLU A 277 -24.88 -0.18 -0.51
C GLU A 277 -25.38 -1.53 0.01
N HIS A 278 -24.58 -2.21 0.86
CA HIS A 278 -24.93 -3.53 1.39
C HIS A 278 -25.64 -3.49 2.75
N CYS A 279 -25.37 -2.48 3.57
CA CYS A 279 -25.86 -2.41 4.96
C CYS A 279 -26.94 -1.34 5.17
N ASP A 280 -27.17 -0.47 4.19
CA ASP A 280 -28.13 0.64 4.23
C ASP A 280 -27.97 1.54 5.48
N ASN A 281 -26.72 1.82 5.86
CA ASN A 281 -26.40 2.69 7.00
C ASN A 281 -25.76 4.00 6.51
N PRO A 282 -26.46 5.15 6.62
CA PRO A 282 -25.98 6.43 6.08
C PRO A 282 -24.66 6.89 6.68
N GLY A 283 -24.30 6.43 7.89
CA GLY A 283 -23.00 6.76 8.49
C GLY A 283 -21.80 6.21 7.70
N TYR A 284 -21.99 5.17 6.88
CA TYR A 284 -20.95 4.72 5.96
C TYR A 284 -20.76 5.68 4.78
N ALA A 285 -21.85 6.20 4.20
CA ALA A 285 -21.78 7.19 3.13
C ALA A 285 -21.15 8.50 3.60
N GLU A 286 -21.58 9.02 4.75
CA GLU A 286 -21.00 10.24 5.34
C GLU A 286 -19.49 10.09 5.60
N ALA A 287 -19.06 8.92 6.08
CA ALA A 287 -17.64 8.66 6.28
C ALA A 287 -16.87 8.51 4.97
N ALA A 288 -17.48 7.93 3.92
CA ALA A 288 -16.91 7.84 2.60
C ALA A 288 -16.60 9.24 2.05
N ASP A 289 -17.57 10.15 2.06
CA ASP A 289 -17.43 11.53 1.58
C ASP A 289 -16.29 12.28 2.27
N LEU A 290 -16.14 12.08 3.58
CA LEU A 290 -15.05 12.69 4.36
C LEU A 290 -13.68 12.12 4.00
N PHE A 291 -13.61 10.82 3.67
CA PHE A 291 -12.37 10.21 3.18
C PHE A 291 -12.04 10.63 1.74
N GLU A 292 -13.03 10.89 0.89
CA GLU A 292 -12.81 11.47 -0.45
C GLU A 292 -12.21 12.87 -0.34
N GLN A 293 -12.79 13.75 0.49
CA GLN A 293 -12.22 15.08 0.76
C GLN A 293 -10.80 14.99 1.33
N SER A 294 -10.54 14.03 2.24
CA SER A 294 -9.18 13.81 2.74
C SER A 294 -8.23 13.38 1.62
N ALA A 295 -8.68 12.52 0.70
CA ALA A 295 -7.90 12.10 -0.46
C ALA A 295 -7.55 13.28 -1.37
N GLU A 296 -8.50 14.17 -1.65
CA GLU A 296 -8.28 15.37 -2.46
C GLU A 296 -7.20 16.27 -1.86
N HIS A 297 -7.21 16.48 -0.53
CA HIS A 297 -6.15 17.23 0.15
C HIS A 297 -4.78 16.56 0.01
N TRP A 298 -4.71 15.24 0.21
CA TRP A 298 -3.45 14.50 0.06
C TRP A 298 -2.94 14.56 -1.37
N THR A 299 -3.79 14.31 -2.36
CA THR A 299 -3.39 14.35 -3.78
C THR A 299 -3.03 15.75 -4.24
N GLY A 300 -3.78 16.78 -3.79
CA GLY A 300 -3.43 18.18 -4.03
C GLY A 300 -2.04 18.52 -3.49
N LEU A 301 -1.75 18.12 -2.25
CA LEU A 301 -0.43 18.29 -1.66
C LEU A 301 0.65 17.54 -2.46
N GLY A 302 0.45 16.24 -2.73
CA GLY A 302 1.41 15.41 -3.44
C GLY A 302 1.79 15.98 -4.81
N LYS A 303 0.78 16.40 -5.59
CA LYS A 303 0.99 17.04 -6.89
C LYS A 303 1.74 18.38 -6.78
N ALA A 304 1.39 19.21 -5.79
CA ALA A 304 2.07 20.48 -5.57
C ALA A 304 3.56 20.30 -5.23
N LEU A 305 3.88 19.32 -4.38
CA LEU A 305 5.26 18.99 -4.02
C LEU A 305 6.05 18.46 -5.24
N LEU A 306 5.47 17.53 -6.00
CA LEU A 306 6.11 16.98 -7.20
C LEU A 306 6.38 18.04 -8.27
N ALA A 307 5.44 18.96 -8.48
CA ALA A 307 5.55 19.97 -9.53
C ALA A 307 6.53 21.09 -9.18
N ARG A 308 6.63 21.46 -7.89
CA ARG A 308 7.31 22.70 -7.49
C ARG A 308 8.66 22.46 -6.81
N SER A 309 8.85 21.34 -6.11
CA SER A 309 10.05 21.16 -5.29
C SER A 309 11.36 21.08 -6.08
N ALA A 310 11.33 20.64 -7.34
CA ALA A 310 12.54 20.50 -8.15
C ALA A 310 13.09 21.84 -8.69
N CYS A 311 12.27 22.89 -8.75
CA CYS A 311 12.61 24.17 -9.37
C CYS A 311 12.41 25.37 -8.43
N ALA A 312 12.02 25.12 -7.18
CA ALA A 312 11.66 26.15 -6.23
C ALA A 312 12.88 26.83 -5.59
N ASP A 313 12.77 28.13 -5.34
CA ASP A 313 13.68 28.86 -4.47
C ASP A 313 13.36 28.63 -2.98
N ASP A 314 14.21 29.18 -2.08
CA ASP A 314 14.06 28.99 -0.64
C ASP A 314 12.72 29.50 -0.07
N SER A 315 12.14 30.56 -0.64
CA SER A 315 10.87 31.12 -0.21
C SER A 315 9.71 30.22 -0.63
N GLU A 316 9.75 29.70 -1.85
CA GLU A 316 8.78 28.75 -2.34
C GLU A 316 8.84 27.42 -1.58
N LEU A 317 10.04 26.92 -1.27
CA LEU A 317 10.22 25.72 -0.45
C LEU A 317 9.64 25.91 0.96
N ALA A 318 9.79 27.08 1.58
CA ALA A 318 9.15 27.39 2.86
C ALA A 318 7.61 27.36 2.75
N GLY A 319 7.05 27.95 1.70
CA GLY A 319 5.60 27.89 1.44
C GLY A 319 5.09 26.46 1.24
N LEU A 320 5.88 25.57 0.63
CA LEU A 320 5.54 24.14 0.51
C LEU A 320 5.56 23.42 1.87
N VAL A 321 6.48 23.77 2.78
CA VAL A 321 6.48 23.24 4.15
C VAL A 321 5.19 23.63 4.88
N ASP A 322 4.74 24.88 4.74
CA ASP A 322 3.47 25.33 5.33
C ASP A 322 2.26 24.62 4.71
N ALA A 323 2.30 24.35 3.40
CA ALA A 323 1.29 23.57 2.70
C ALA A 323 1.20 22.13 3.22
N VAL A 324 2.34 21.50 3.56
CA VAL A 324 2.36 20.18 4.22
C VAL A 324 1.61 20.24 5.55
N VAL A 325 1.96 21.20 6.42
CA VAL A 325 1.32 21.32 7.74
C VAL A 325 -0.18 21.55 7.62
N THR A 326 -0.58 22.45 6.73
CA THR A 326 -1.99 22.83 6.54
C THR A 326 -2.82 21.67 5.99
N SER A 327 -2.34 21.01 4.93
CA SER A 327 -3.05 19.90 4.28
C SER A 327 -3.17 18.70 5.21
N VAL A 328 -2.08 18.32 5.91
CA VAL A 328 -2.09 17.20 6.85
C VAL A 328 -3.05 17.46 8.02
N ARG A 329 -3.12 18.69 8.54
CA ARG A 329 -4.10 19.05 9.58
C ARG A 329 -5.54 18.97 9.07
N ALA A 330 -5.82 19.48 7.88
CA ALA A 330 -7.16 19.41 7.29
C ALA A 330 -7.61 17.96 7.08
N SER A 331 -6.76 17.12 6.47
CA SER A 331 -7.01 15.68 6.33
C SER A 331 -7.21 14.99 7.68
N MET A 332 -6.41 15.33 8.70
CA MET A 332 -6.52 14.75 10.03
C MET A 332 -7.90 15.02 10.67
N GLU A 333 -8.44 16.24 10.52
CA GLU A 333 -9.75 16.58 11.09
C GLU A 333 -10.91 15.88 10.35
N LEU A 334 -10.83 15.77 9.02
CA LEU A 334 -11.80 15.00 8.23
C LEU A 334 -11.80 13.52 8.65
N GLU A 335 -10.62 12.91 8.74
CA GLU A 335 -10.46 11.49 9.11
C GLU A 335 -10.95 11.23 10.54
N LYS A 336 -10.67 12.13 11.51
CA LYS A 336 -11.22 12.00 12.86
C LYS A 336 -12.74 12.03 12.89
N ARG A 337 -13.36 12.95 12.13
CA ARG A 337 -14.82 13.07 12.04
C ARG A 337 -15.44 11.81 11.45
N ALA A 338 -14.89 11.32 10.35
CA ALA A 338 -15.34 10.09 9.70
C ALA A 338 -15.31 8.91 10.67
N LEU A 339 -14.15 8.67 11.31
CA LEU A 339 -13.95 7.52 12.19
C LEU A 339 -14.73 7.63 13.51
N ALA A 340 -14.95 8.83 14.03
CA ALA A 340 -15.81 9.05 15.19
C ALA A 340 -17.29 8.76 14.85
N GLY A 341 -17.77 9.19 13.68
CA GLY A 341 -19.11 8.86 13.18
C GLY A 341 -19.31 7.35 13.04
N LEU A 342 -18.33 6.66 12.44
CA LEU A 342 -18.33 5.20 12.31
C LEU A 342 -18.34 4.47 13.66
N THR A 343 -17.68 5.02 14.68
CA THR A 343 -17.72 4.44 16.03
C THR A 343 -19.10 4.62 16.69
N ALA A 344 -19.76 5.76 16.47
CA ALA A 344 -21.05 6.07 17.08
C ALA A 344 -22.18 5.17 16.57
N ILE A 345 -22.19 4.83 15.27
CA ILE A 345 -23.21 3.94 14.68
C ILE A 345 -23.06 2.48 15.12
N GLN A 346 -21.89 2.09 15.66
CA GLN A 346 -21.63 0.72 16.13
C GLN A 346 -22.12 0.47 17.56
N GLY A 347 -22.34 1.52 18.35
CA GLY A 347 -22.86 1.42 19.72
C GLY A 347 -24.38 1.41 19.83
N ARG A 348 -25.09 1.42 18.70
CA ARG A 348 -26.57 1.48 18.62
C ARG A 348 -27.22 0.15 18.23
N GLY A 349 -26.47 -0.95 18.25
CA GLY A 349 -26.95 -2.30 17.96
C GLY A 349 -26.70 -3.25 19.12
#